data_AF-A0A0F9QHF9-F1
#
_entry.id   AF-A0A0F9QHF9-F1
#
_cell.length_a   1.000
_cell.length_b   1.000
_cell.length_c   1.000
_cell.angle_alpha   90.00
_cell.angle_beta   90.00
_cell.angle_gamma   90.00
#
_symmetry.space_group_name_H-M   'P 1'
#
loop_
_entity.id
_entity.type
_entity.pdbx_description
1 polymer ?
#
loop_
_entity_poly.entity_id
_entity_poly.type
_entity_poly.pdbx_seq_one_letter_code
_entity_poly.pdbx_strand_id
1 'polypeptide(L)'
;MRRRDEGNNDYERDVRIDPLSLDVEWLDQPRRYQKYSDLLAAAKRVLGICKSASELVKAETALKIRKDLMRGKTKEYDLHKDIKINNDIINNLVTTHKDVKAAEQESTDAYYQVDVLVGAVRAMDIRKAALENLVRLGLGGYFAMPTEPRDIQQQYRSWEEVNKQGHLTRLKTAKQSRETTGKKKRRRK
;
A
#
# COMPACT_ATOMS: atom_id res chain seq x y z
N MET A 1 -22.92 0.34 -7.31
CA MET A 1 -21.69 -0.10 -6.63
C MET A 1 -21.37 -1.54 -7.06
N ARG A 2 -20.54 -1.71 -8.10
CA ARG A 2 -19.99 -3.02 -8.44
C ARG A 2 -18.76 -3.23 -7.57
N ARG A 3 -18.76 -4.26 -6.71
CA ARG A 3 -17.54 -4.80 -6.11
C ARG A 3 -16.60 -5.11 -7.28
N ARG A 4 -15.60 -4.26 -7.50
CA ARG A 4 -14.61 -4.43 -8.54
C ARG A 4 -13.65 -5.45 -7.96
N ASP A 5 -13.78 -6.68 -8.45
CA ASP A 5 -12.95 -7.85 -8.19
C ASP A 5 -11.78 -7.56 -7.23
N GLU A 6 -11.92 -8.01 -5.98
CA GLU A 6 -10.79 -8.43 -5.17
C GLU A 6 -10.16 -9.65 -5.87
N GLY A 7 -9.71 -9.45 -7.10
CA GLY A 7 -8.96 -10.41 -7.87
C GLY A 7 -7.71 -10.65 -7.06
N ASN A 8 -7.64 -11.85 -6.52
CA ASN A 8 -6.57 -12.48 -5.76
C ASN A 8 -5.17 -12.06 -6.28
N ASN A 9 -4.76 -10.82 -5.97
CA ASN A 9 -3.48 -10.23 -6.33
C ASN A 9 -2.50 -10.68 -5.26
N ASP A 10 -2.20 -11.97 -5.31
CA ASP A 10 -1.21 -12.57 -4.44
C ASP A 10 0.18 -12.22 -4.99
N TYR A 11 0.60 -10.98 -4.71
CA TYR A 11 1.93 -10.47 -5.07
C TYR A 11 3.03 -11.37 -4.54
N GLU A 12 2.83 -11.92 -3.33
CA GLU A 12 3.81 -12.78 -2.69
C GLU A 12 4.00 -14.07 -3.49
N ARG A 13 2.90 -14.67 -3.97
CA ARG A 13 2.97 -15.83 -4.86
C ARG A 13 3.54 -15.48 -6.22
N ASP A 14 3.13 -14.36 -6.80
CA ASP A 14 3.51 -14.02 -8.18
C ASP A 14 4.99 -13.64 -8.34
N VAL A 15 5.66 -13.26 -7.24
CA VAL A 15 7.11 -12.99 -7.19
C VAL A 15 7.95 -14.27 -7.08
N ARG A 16 7.37 -15.38 -6.60
CA ARG A 16 8.10 -16.64 -6.45
C ARG A 16 8.59 -17.16 -7.81
N ILE A 17 9.70 -17.87 -7.76
CA ILE A 17 10.33 -18.51 -8.93
C ILE A 17 10.37 -20.01 -8.64
N ASP A 18 9.86 -20.81 -9.56
CA ASP A 18 10.16 -22.24 -9.61
C ASP A 18 11.50 -22.48 -10.32
N PRO A 19 12.56 -22.88 -9.60
CA PRO A 19 13.88 -23.10 -10.19
C PRO A 19 13.94 -24.34 -11.10
N LEU A 20 12.95 -25.23 -11.08
CA LEU A 20 12.92 -26.43 -11.92
C LEU A 20 12.28 -26.19 -13.30
N SER A 21 11.58 -25.06 -13.46
CA SER A 21 10.80 -24.72 -14.66
C SER A 21 11.18 -23.34 -15.20
N LEU A 22 12.49 -23.04 -15.25
CA LEU A 22 12.99 -21.70 -15.58
C LEU A 22 12.53 -21.22 -16.95
N ASP A 23 12.44 -22.11 -17.93
CA ASP A 23 11.93 -21.84 -19.28
C ASP A 23 10.48 -21.34 -19.27
N VAL A 24 9.61 -22.02 -18.52
CA VAL A 24 8.22 -21.61 -18.32
C VAL A 24 8.16 -20.27 -17.59
N GLU A 25 8.96 -20.10 -16.53
CA GLU A 25 9.00 -18.88 -15.74
C GLU A 25 9.47 -17.66 -16.53
N TRP A 26 10.38 -17.88 -17.48
CA TRP A 26 10.86 -16.87 -18.41
C TRP A 26 9.81 -16.43 -19.42
N LEU A 27 9.04 -17.37 -19.96
CA LEU A 27 7.94 -17.07 -20.88
C LEU A 27 6.78 -16.36 -20.18
N ASP A 28 6.54 -16.67 -18.91
CA ASP A 28 5.45 -16.08 -18.12
C ASP A 28 5.81 -14.69 -17.53
N GLN A 29 7.10 -14.38 -17.37
CA GLN A 29 7.58 -13.14 -16.77
C GLN A 29 7.03 -11.86 -17.45
N PRO A 30 7.03 -11.71 -18.79
CA PRO A 30 6.44 -10.53 -19.44
C PRO A 30 4.95 -10.37 -19.15
N ARG A 31 4.20 -11.48 -19.12
CA ARG A 31 2.76 -11.48 -18.84
C ARG A 31 2.49 -11.02 -17.41
N ARG A 32 3.27 -11.48 -16.42
CA ARG A 32 3.18 -11.04 -15.02
C ARG A 32 3.50 -9.55 -14.88
N TYR A 33 4.57 -9.09 -15.53
CA TYR A 33 4.93 -7.68 -15.53
C TYR A 33 3.81 -6.80 -16.13
N GLN A 34 3.23 -7.22 -17.26
CA GLN A 34 2.13 -6.52 -17.92
C GLN A 34 0.90 -6.43 -17.01
N LYS A 35 0.48 -7.54 -16.37
CA LYS A 35 -0.63 -7.57 -15.41
C LYS A 35 -0.49 -6.48 -14.35
N TYR A 36 0.67 -6.36 -13.72
CA TYR A 36 0.88 -5.36 -12.66
C TYR A 36 1.04 -3.94 -13.18
N SER A 37 1.59 -3.78 -14.40
CA SER A 37 1.68 -2.49 -15.07
C SER A 37 0.29 -1.94 -15.43
N ASP A 38 -0.61 -2.80 -15.92
CA ASP A 38 -1.98 -2.44 -16.25
C ASP A 38 -2.78 -2.07 -14.99
N LEU A 39 -2.61 -2.84 -13.91
CA LEU A 39 -3.21 -2.53 -12.61
C LEU A 39 -2.71 -1.19 -12.07
N LEU A 40 -1.40 -0.92 -12.15
CA LEU A 40 -0.81 0.35 -11.74
C LEU A 40 -1.37 1.52 -12.55
N ALA A 41 -1.51 1.37 -13.87
CA ALA A 41 -2.11 2.38 -14.72
C ALA A 41 -3.57 2.66 -14.34
N ALA A 42 -4.35 1.61 -14.08
CA ALA A 42 -5.73 1.74 -13.62
C ALA A 42 -5.81 2.45 -12.26
N ALA A 43 -4.95 2.11 -11.29
CA ALA A 43 -4.90 2.75 -9.99
C ALA A 43 -4.50 4.24 -10.08
N LYS A 44 -3.53 4.59 -10.93
CA LYS A 44 -3.15 5.99 -11.19
C LYS A 44 -4.30 6.79 -11.76
N ARG A 45 -5.10 6.19 -12.65
CA ARG A 45 -6.32 6.82 -13.17
C ARG A 45 -7.34 7.07 -12.06
N VAL A 46 -7.58 6.08 -11.20
CA VAL A 46 -8.50 6.22 -10.05
C VAL A 46 -8.02 7.32 -9.11
N LEU A 47 -6.73 7.35 -8.77
CA LEU A 47 -6.13 8.42 -7.96
C LEU A 47 -6.36 9.81 -8.59
N GLY A 48 -6.18 9.94 -9.90
CA GLY A 48 -6.47 11.19 -10.61
C GLY A 48 -7.92 11.64 -10.45
N ILE A 49 -8.87 10.71 -10.59
CA ILE A 49 -10.31 10.98 -10.39
C ILE A 49 -10.60 11.40 -8.95
N CYS A 50 -10.08 10.66 -7.95
CA CYS A 50 -10.29 10.96 -6.54
C CYS A 50 -9.72 12.33 -6.16
N LYS A 51 -8.54 12.70 -6.66
CA LYS A 51 -7.95 14.03 -6.46
C LYS A 51 -8.84 15.14 -7.04
N SER A 52 -9.31 14.98 -8.27
CA SER A 52 -10.22 15.95 -8.88
C SER A 52 -11.53 16.07 -8.10
N ALA A 53 -12.08 14.96 -7.63
CA ALA A 53 -13.29 14.93 -6.82
C ALA A 53 -13.08 15.61 -5.45
N SER A 54 -11.96 15.35 -4.77
CA SER A 54 -11.67 16.00 -3.48
C SER A 54 -11.52 17.52 -3.61
N GLU A 55 -10.87 17.99 -4.69
CA GLU A 55 -10.75 19.43 -4.94
C GLU A 55 -12.11 20.08 -5.27
N LEU A 56 -12.98 19.39 -6.02
CA LEU A 56 -14.34 19.85 -6.27
C LEU A 56 -15.14 19.97 -4.95
N VAL A 57 -15.14 18.92 -4.12
CA VAL A 57 -15.86 18.91 -2.84
C VAL A 57 -15.34 20.01 -1.90
N LYS A 58 -14.03 20.24 -1.86
CA LYS A 58 -13.43 21.37 -1.12
C LYS A 58 -13.96 22.70 -1.61
N ALA A 59 -13.97 22.94 -2.92
CA ALA A 59 -14.44 24.18 -3.51
C ALA A 59 -15.94 24.41 -3.22
N GLU A 60 -16.77 23.40 -3.40
CA GLU A 60 -18.21 23.46 -3.12
C GLU A 60 -18.50 23.71 -1.64
N THR A 61 -17.78 23.02 -0.76
CA THR A 61 -17.88 23.19 0.70
C THR A 61 -17.46 24.60 1.11
N ALA A 62 -16.37 25.13 0.54
CA ALA A 62 -15.91 26.50 0.79
C ALA A 62 -16.95 27.54 0.37
N LEU A 63 -17.58 27.36 -0.80
CA LEU A 63 -18.65 28.24 -1.27
C LEU A 63 -19.89 28.17 -0.37
N LYS A 64 -20.26 26.96 0.09
CA LYS A 64 -21.39 26.75 1.00
C LYS A 64 -21.16 27.45 2.33
N ILE A 65 -20.01 27.21 2.97
CA ILE A 65 -19.64 27.84 4.24
C ILE A 65 -19.62 29.37 4.09
N ARG A 66 -19.05 29.91 3.01
CA ARG A 66 -19.09 31.36 2.75
C ARG A 66 -20.51 31.91 2.67
N LYS A 67 -21.41 31.23 1.96
CA LYS A 67 -22.82 31.63 1.85
C LYS A 67 -23.52 31.58 3.20
N ASP A 68 -23.29 30.54 3.99
CA ASP A 68 -23.91 30.38 5.31
C ASP A 68 -23.40 31.43 6.32
N LEU A 69 -22.10 31.73 6.31
CA LEU A 69 -21.51 32.77 7.14
C LEU A 69 -22.03 34.17 6.76
N MET A 70 -22.16 34.50 5.46
CA MET A 70 -22.75 35.76 5.01
C MET A 70 -24.23 35.91 5.42
N ARG A 71 -24.94 34.80 5.60
CA ARG A 71 -26.33 34.79 6.10
C ARG A 71 -26.42 34.84 7.63
N GLY A 72 -25.31 34.98 8.34
CA GLY A 72 -25.27 35.11 9.80
C GLY A 72 -25.37 33.79 10.56
N LYS A 73 -25.18 32.64 9.90
CA LYS A 73 -25.24 31.30 10.53
C LYS A 73 -23.94 30.92 11.25
N THR A 74 -23.34 31.85 12.00
CA THR A 74 -22.08 31.62 12.71
C THR A 74 -22.19 30.58 13.83
N LYS A 75 -23.36 30.46 14.46
CA LYS A 75 -23.64 29.46 15.50
C LYS A 75 -23.57 28.00 15.01
N GLU A 76 -23.87 27.74 13.73
CA GLU A 76 -23.82 26.38 13.17
C GLU A 76 -22.37 25.86 13.05
N TYR A 77 -21.39 26.76 13.10
CA TYR A 77 -19.96 26.48 12.98
C TYR A 77 -19.19 26.79 14.27
N ASP A 78 -19.88 26.91 15.41
CA ASP A 78 -19.31 27.27 16.72
C ASP A 78 -18.48 28.57 16.71
N LEU A 79 -18.82 29.51 15.83
CA LEU A 79 -18.19 30.82 15.76
C LEU A 79 -18.98 31.85 16.59
N HIS A 80 -18.27 32.65 17.39
CA HIS A 80 -18.83 33.84 18.02
C HIS A 80 -19.31 34.84 16.96
N LYS A 81 -20.44 35.51 17.22
CA LYS A 81 -21.04 36.50 16.30
C LYS A 81 -20.10 37.66 15.97
N ASP A 82 -19.20 38.02 16.88
CA ASP A 82 -18.30 39.16 16.75
C ASP A 82 -16.98 38.81 16.06
N ILE A 83 -16.80 37.55 15.66
CA ILE A 83 -15.59 37.12 14.95
C ILE A 83 -15.58 37.71 13.53
N LYS A 84 -14.51 38.43 13.21
CA LYS A 84 -14.22 38.89 11.85
C LYS A 84 -13.90 37.67 10.98
N ILE A 85 -14.81 37.31 10.08
CA ILE A 85 -14.63 36.22 9.13
C ILE A 85 -13.43 36.54 8.22
N ASN A 86 -12.42 35.68 8.24
CA ASN A 86 -11.27 35.75 7.34
C ASN A 86 -11.16 34.44 6.52
N ASN A 87 -10.25 34.41 5.54
CA ASN A 87 -10.03 33.23 4.72
C ASN A 87 -9.50 32.03 5.51
N ASP A 88 -8.71 32.26 6.56
CA ASP A 88 -8.11 31.18 7.37
C ASP A 88 -9.17 30.41 8.16
N ILE A 89 -10.16 31.10 8.75
CA ILE A 89 -11.30 30.49 9.44
C ILE A 89 -12.08 29.61 8.45
N ILE A 90 -12.33 30.12 7.24
CA ILE A 90 -13.05 29.36 6.21
C ILE A 90 -12.26 28.10 5.83
N ASN A 91 -10.95 28.22 5.60
CA ASN A 91 -10.09 27.09 5.26
C ASN A 91 -10.08 26.02 6.36
N ASN A 92 -10.03 26.43 7.63
CA ASN A 92 -10.10 25.51 8.77
C ASN A 92 -11.45 24.80 8.84
N LEU A 93 -12.56 25.52 8.60
CA LEU A 93 -13.91 24.92 8.59
C LEU A 93 -14.08 23.95 7.42
N VAL A 94 -13.56 24.28 6.24
CA VAL A 94 -13.57 23.39 5.06
C VAL A 94 -12.79 22.11 5.34
N THR A 95 -11.58 22.24 5.89
CA THR A 95 -10.70 21.10 6.20
C THR A 95 -11.31 20.18 7.27
N THR A 96 -12.08 20.75 8.21
CA THR A 96 -12.73 19.97 9.27
C THR A 96 -14.06 19.36 8.83
N HIS A 97 -14.63 19.80 7.71
CA HIS A 97 -15.91 19.34 7.17
C HIS A 97 -15.88 17.85 6.83
N LYS A 98 -16.97 17.15 7.17
CA LYS A 98 -17.06 15.69 7.04
C LYS A 98 -16.89 15.22 5.59
N ASP A 99 -17.53 15.91 4.65
CA ASP A 99 -17.50 15.52 3.23
C ASP A 99 -16.10 15.70 2.62
N VAL A 100 -15.40 16.77 3.01
CA VAL A 100 -14.01 17.02 2.57
C VAL A 100 -13.09 15.94 3.13
N LYS A 101 -13.20 15.61 4.42
CA LYS A 101 -12.43 14.52 5.03
C LYS A 101 -12.69 13.18 4.37
N ALA A 102 -13.94 12.86 4.04
CA ALA A 102 -14.28 11.63 3.33
C ALA A 102 -13.62 11.58 1.94
N ALA A 103 -13.70 12.67 1.18
CA ALA A 103 -13.08 12.74 -0.15
C ALA A 103 -11.54 12.69 -0.09
N GLU A 104 -10.92 13.33 0.91
CA GLU A 104 -9.48 13.23 1.14
C GLU A 104 -9.06 11.81 1.55
N GLN A 105 -9.87 11.13 2.36
CA GLN A 105 -9.61 9.73 2.73
C GLN A 105 -9.64 8.84 1.48
N GLU A 106 -10.64 8.99 0.60
CA GLU A 106 -10.70 8.24 -0.66
C GLU A 106 -9.47 8.49 -1.55
N SER A 107 -9.02 9.75 -1.65
CA SER A 107 -7.78 10.07 -2.38
C SER A 107 -6.55 9.45 -1.72
N THR A 108 -6.51 9.38 -0.40
CA THR A 108 -5.41 8.79 0.36
C THR A 108 -5.36 7.28 0.14
N ASP A 109 -6.51 6.61 0.19
CA ASP A 109 -6.63 5.18 -0.06
C ASP A 109 -6.23 4.84 -1.50
N ALA A 110 -6.65 5.65 -2.47
CA ALA A 110 -6.24 5.49 -3.87
C ALA A 110 -4.73 5.68 -4.05
N TYR A 111 -4.11 6.62 -3.32
CA TYR A 111 -2.67 6.84 -3.33
C TYR A 111 -1.92 5.62 -2.78
N TYR A 112 -2.38 5.07 -1.65
CA TYR A 112 -1.83 3.86 -1.07
C TYR A 112 -1.86 2.69 -2.06
N GLN A 113 -2.96 2.50 -2.79
CA GLN A 113 -3.06 1.46 -3.81
C GLN A 113 -2.03 1.63 -4.95
N VAL A 114 -1.80 2.88 -5.38
CA VAL A 114 -0.76 3.18 -6.37
C VAL A 114 0.62 2.79 -5.83
N ASP A 115 0.95 3.16 -4.60
CA ASP A 115 2.26 2.84 -3.98
C ASP A 115 2.49 1.33 -3.87
N VAL A 116 1.47 0.57 -3.47
CA VAL A 116 1.53 -0.91 -3.42
C VAL A 116 1.83 -1.48 -4.80
N LEU A 117 1.15 -0.99 -5.84
CA LEU A 117 1.34 -1.47 -7.22
C LEU A 117 2.68 -1.04 -7.83
N VAL A 118 3.23 0.12 -7.46
CA VAL A 118 4.61 0.50 -7.80
C VAL A 118 5.59 -0.51 -7.20
N GLY A 119 5.38 -0.89 -5.94
CA GLY A 119 6.16 -1.95 -5.29
C GLY A 119 6.07 -3.28 -6.03
N ALA A 120 4.87 -3.67 -6.48
CA ALA A 120 4.64 -4.89 -7.25
C ALA A 120 5.38 -4.91 -8.59
N VAL A 121 5.27 -3.84 -9.38
CA VAL A 121 5.99 -3.73 -10.67
C VAL A 121 7.50 -3.82 -10.45
N ARG A 122 8.02 -3.13 -9.43
CA ARG A 122 9.44 -3.21 -9.05
C ARG A 122 9.85 -4.61 -8.63
N ALA A 123 9.00 -5.33 -7.91
CA ALA A 123 9.27 -6.71 -7.53
C ALA A 123 9.35 -7.63 -8.76
N MET A 124 8.54 -7.39 -9.80
CA MET A 124 8.64 -8.10 -11.08
C MET A 124 9.97 -7.83 -11.78
N ASP A 125 10.48 -6.58 -11.76
CA ASP A 125 11.81 -6.29 -12.31
C ASP A 125 12.93 -7.02 -11.56
N ILE A 126 12.85 -7.07 -10.23
CA ILE A 126 13.80 -7.83 -9.41
C ILE A 126 13.71 -9.33 -9.74
N ARG A 127 12.49 -9.86 -9.91
CA ARG A 127 12.26 -11.25 -10.31
C ARG A 127 12.92 -11.58 -11.65
N LYS A 128 12.82 -10.70 -12.65
CA LYS A 128 13.53 -10.86 -13.92
C LYS A 128 15.04 -10.97 -13.70
N ALA A 129 15.64 -10.05 -12.95
CA ALA A 129 17.08 -10.10 -12.65
C ALA A 129 17.48 -11.38 -11.91
N ALA A 130 16.63 -11.87 -11.00
CA ALA A 130 16.86 -13.14 -10.32
C ALA A 130 16.81 -14.34 -11.29
N LEU A 131 15.85 -14.38 -12.22
CA LEU A 131 15.78 -15.40 -13.27
C LEU A 131 17.04 -15.38 -14.17
N GLU A 132 17.54 -14.20 -14.55
CA GLU A 132 18.79 -14.07 -15.32
C GLU A 132 19.98 -14.67 -14.57
N ASN A 133 20.07 -14.38 -13.27
CA ASN A 133 21.15 -14.92 -12.44
C ASN A 133 21.02 -16.43 -12.24
N LEU A 134 19.81 -16.97 -12.10
CA LEU A 134 19.59 -18.42 -12.00
C LEU A 134 20.02 -19.15 -13.28
N VAL A 135 19.69 -18.60 -14.46
CA VAL A 135 20.17 -19.14 -15.74
C VAL A 135 21.69 -19.08 -15.84
N ARG A 136 22.32 -17.97 -15.43
CA ARG A 136 23.80 -17.85 -15.39
C ARG A 136 24.44 -18.88 -14.47
N LEU A 137 23.86 -19.12 -13.29
CA LEU A 137 24.32 -20.17 -12.37
C LEU A 137 24.20 -21.56 -13.01
N GLY A 138 23.10 -21.83 -13.71
CA GLY A 138 22.90 -23.05 -14.49
C GLY A 138 23.97 -23.27 -15.55
N LEU A 139 24.22 -22.25 -16.38
CA LEU A 139 25.26 -22.30 -17.42
C LEU A 139 26.67 -22.43 -16.84
N GLY A 140 26.93 -21.85 -15.67
CA GLY A 140 28.20 -21.97 -14.95
C GLY A 140 28.43 -23.33 -14.30
N GLY A 141 27.53 -24.30 -14.49
CA GLY A 141 27.64 -25.64 -13.90
C GLY A 141 27.48 -25.66 -12.39
N TYR A 142 26.90 -24.61 -11.79
CA TYR A 142 26.71 -24.50 -10.33
C TYR A 142 25.95 -25.71 -9.76
N PHE A 143 24.95 -26.19 -10.51
CA PHE A 143 24.13 -27.35 -10.13
C PHE A 143 24.70 -28.69 -10.59
N ALA A 144 25.82 -28.71 -11.31
CA ALA A 144 26.46 -29.91 -11.87
C ALA A 144 27.69 -30.38 -11.05
N MET A 145 27.93 -29.79 -9.86
CA MET A 145 29.06 -30.16 -9.00
C MET A 145 28.88 -31.57 -8.37
N PRO A 146 29.93 -32.42 -8.28
CA PRO A 146 29.87 -33.78 -7.74
C PRO A 146 29.72 -33.88 -6.22
N THR A 147 28.92 -33.02 -5.60
CA THR A 147 28.67 -33.02 -4.16
C THR A 147 27.38 -33.78 -3.88
N GLU A 148 27.31 -34.50 -2.75
CA GLU A 148 26.16 -35.28 -2.28
C GLU A 148 24.79 -34.74 -2.75
N PRO A 149 23.83 -35.60 -3.15
CA PRO A 149 22.55 -35.17 -3.68
C PRO A 149 21.86 -34.20 -2.71
N ARG A 150 21.90 -32.92 -3.06
CA ARG A 150 21.41 -31.83 -2.24
C ARG A 150 19.99 -31.49 -2.68
N ASP A 151 18.99 -31.84 -1.86
CA ASP A 151 17.62 -31.37 -2.09
C ASP A 151 17.49 -29.89 -1.72
N ILE A 152 17.65 -29.02 -2.72
CA ILE A 152 17.61 -27.57 -2.57
C ILE A 152 16.22 -27.10 -2.14
N GLN A 153 15.16 -27.77 -2.59
CA GLN A 153 13.77 -27.43 -2.24
C GLN A 153 13.51 -27.72 -0.76
N GLN A 154 13.95 -28.88 -0.28
CA GLN A 154 13.82 -29.23 1.13
C GLN A 154 14.63 -28.27 2.02
N GLN A 155 15.86 -27.92 1.61
CA GLN A 155 16.67 -26.96 2.35
C GLN A 155 16.04 -25.57 2.37
N TYR A 156 15.50 -25.10 1.25
CA TYR A 156 14.80 -23.81 1.18
C TYR A 156 13.55 -23.80 2.07
N ARG A 157 12.71 -24.84 2.02
CA ARG A 157 11.52 -24.96 2.88
C ARG A 157 11.88 -24.96 4.36
N SER A 158 12.91 -25.72 4.75
CA SER A 158 13.40 -25.74 6.13
C SER A 158 13.90 -24.37 6.60
N TRP A 159 14.61 -23.64 5.75
CA TRP A 159 15.05 -22.27 6.03
C TRP A 159 13.88 -21.27 6.12
N GLU A 160 12.88 -21.41 5.24
CA GLU A 160 11.69 -20.57 5.23
C GLU A 160 10.86 -20.75 6.52
N GLU A 161 10.71 -21.99 6.99
CA GLU A 161 10.03 -22.32 8.25
C GLU A 161 10.73 -21.70 9.46
N VAL A 162 12.06 -21.83 9.54
CA VAL A 162 12.88 -21.23 10.60
C VAL A 162 12.74 -19.71 10.61
N ASN A 163 12.77 -19.07 9.44
CA ASN A 163 12.63 -17.62 9.33
C ASN A 163 11.22 -17.12 9.66
N LYS A 164 10.17 -17.82 9.23
CA LYS A 164 8.78 -17.50 9.61
C LYS A 164 8.60 -17.57 11.12
N GLN A 165 9.13 -18.61 11.76
CA GLN A 165 9.12 -18.73 13.23
C GLN A 165 9.90 -17.60 13.89
N GLY A 166 11.08 -17.24 13.38
CA GLY A 166 11.85 -16.10 13.87
C GLY A 166 11.10 -14.77 13.78
N HIS A 167 10.42 -14.51 12.65
CA HIS A 167 9.63 -13.30 12.46
C HIS A 167 8.43 -13.23 13.43
N LEU A 168 7.67 -14.32 13.57
CA LEU A 168 6.54 -14.40 14.49
C LEU A 168 6.97 -14.18 15.93
N THR A 169 8.12 -14.73 16.33
CA THR A 169 8.69 -14.54 17.66
C THR A 169 9.04 -13.06 17.90
N ARG A 170 9.66 -12.38 16.94
CA ARG A 170 9.98 -10.94 17.03
C ARG A 170 8.71 -10.08 17.14
N LEU A 171 7.65 -10.40 16.41
CA LEU A 171 6.37 -9.69 16.50
C LEU A 171 5.70 -9.86 17.87
N LYS A 172 5.74 -11.07 18.43
CA LYS A 172 5.24 -11.35 19.79
C LYS A 172 6.04 -10.56 20.83
N THR A 173 7.36 -10.54 20.73
CA THR A 173 8.23 -9.76 21.64
C THR A 173 7.99 -8.26 21.52
N ALA A 174 7.81 -7.73 20.31
CA ALA A 174 7.49 -6.31 20.08
C ALA A 174 6.11 -5.89 20.60
N LYS A 175 5.13 -6.81 20.55
CA LYS A 175 3.80 -6.57 21.13
C LYS A 175 3.84 -6.56 22.66
N GLN A 176 4.55 -7.52 23.27
CA GLN A 176 4.73 -7.59 24.73
C GLN A 176 5.52 -6.39 25.30
N SER A 177 6.52 -5.88 24.58
CA SER A 177 7.27 -4.68 25.00
C SER A 177 6.42 -3.39 24.94
N ARG A 178 5.53 -3.26 23.94
CA ARG A 178 4.56 -2.16 23.87
C ARG A 178 3.51 -2.21 25.00
N GLU A 179 3.01 -3.40 25.33
CA GLU A 179 2.03 -3.59 26.42
C GLU A 179 2.63 -3.33 27.81
N THR A 180 3.87 -3.76 28.05
CA THR A 180 4.58 -3.50 29.32
C THR A 180 4.95 -2.02 29.50
N THR A 181 5.32 -1.34 28.41
CA THR A 181 5.61 0.10 28.41
C THR A 181 4.34 0.95 28.60
N GLY A 182 3.21 0.50 28.02
CA GLY A 182 1.89 1.11 28.24
C GLY A 182 1.37 0.95 29.67
N LYS A 183 1.54 -0.23 30.28
CA LYS A 183 1.18 -0.48 31.70
C LYS A 183 2.03 0.34 32.68
N LYS A 184 3.33 0.52 32.43
CA LYS A 184 4.21 1.38 33.26
C LYS A 184 3.82 2.86 33.20
N LYS A 185 3.39 3.38 32.05
CA LYS A 185 2.89 4.76 31.92
C LYS A 185 1.55 4.98 32.63
N ARG A 186 0.67 3.98 32.68
CA ARG A 186 -0.62 4.05 33.39
C ARG A 186 -0.52 3.97 34.92
N ARG A 187 0.56 3.40 35.47
CA ARG A 187 0.83 3.33 36.92
C ARG A 187 1.53 4.57 37.49
N ARG A 188 1.92 5.52 36.64
CA ARG A 188 2.64 6.77 37.02
C ARG A 188 1.78 8.04 36.87
N LYS A 189 0.49 7.88 36.56
CA LYS A 189 -0.54 8.91 36.67
C LYS A 189 -1.49 8.50 37.78
#